data_AF-A0A958T5L3-F1
#
_entry.id   AF-A0A958T5L3-F1
#
_cell.length_a   1.000
_cell.length_b   1.000
_cell.length_c   1.000
_cell.angle_alpha   90.00
_cell.angle_beta   90.00
_cell.angle_gamma   90.00
#
_symmetry.space_group_name_H-M   'P 1'
#
loop_
_entity.id
_entity.type
_entity.pdbx_description
1 polymer ?
#
loop_
_entity_poly.entity_id
_entity_poly.type
_entity_poly.pdbx_seq_one_letter_code
_entity_poly.pdbx_strand_id
1 'polypeptide(L)'
;VFSKHIYDSVGNYNHYVIMPANLPHTNKVIEKLPNEKVFILDQTHEELKHYPSIHQNFQNDIYRSLKQALSRLKKYDKLVLLFPDSKQPLGMLNGFQKFRKETQFNHEVIKTLEGRNLQKGEAYLILDDRDLIVLIKKIKETNLEIGKDIGVISYNDTLLKEIVEGGITTISTDFKL
;
A
#
# COMPACT_ATOMS: atom_id res chain seq x y z
N VAL A 1 -1.25 -10.52 20.05
CA VAL A 1 0.01 -10.97 19.40
C VAL A 1 1.11 -9.92 19.54
N PHE A 2 0.93 -8.70 19.01
CA PHE A 2 1.91 -7.60 19.14
C PHE A 2 2.43 -7.38 20.57
N SER A 3 1.54 -7.17 21.55
CA SER A 3 1.96 -6.90 22.93
C SER A 3 2.75 -8.04 23.56
N LYS A 4 2.39 -9.29 23.25
CA LYS A 4 3.11 -10.47 23.74
C LYS A 4 4.55 -10.49 23.22
N HIS A 5 4.75 -10.24 21.94
CA HIS A 5 6.11 -10.18 21.37
C HIS A 5 6.97 -9.10 22.03
N ILE A 6 6.40 -7.93 22.34
CA ILE A 6 7.13 -6.89 23.06
C ILE A 6 7.52 -7.37 24.47
N TYR A 7 6.56 -7.87 25.25
CA TYR A 7 6.82 -8.34 26.61
C TYR A 7 7.85 -9.47 26.66
N ASP A 8 7.75 -10.45 25.76
CA ASP A 8 8.66 -11.59 25.69
C ASP A 8 10.07 -11.17 25.21
N SER A 9 10.23 -9.97 24.63
CA SER A 9 11.50 -9.46 24.10
C SER A 9 12.23 -8.53 25.05
N VAL A 10 11.61 -8.08 26.15
CA VAL A 10 12.20 -7.09 27.06
C VAL A 10 13.52 -7.62 27.64
N GLY A 11 14.60 -6.88 27.42
CA GLY A 11 15.92 -7.22 27.92
C GLY A 11 16.70 -8.23 27.05
N ASN A 12 16.07 -8.81 26.03
CA ASN A 12 16.69 -9.83 25.17
C ASN A 12 17.50 -9.22 24.02
N TYR A 13 17.35 -7.91 23.77
CA TYR A 13 18.00 -7.23 22.65
C TYR A 13 18.61 -5.89 23.05
N ASN A 14 19.68 -5.53 22.34
CA ASN A 14 20.36 -4.24 22.48
C ASN A 14 19.55 -3.09 21.87
N HIS A 15 18.77 -3.36 20.81
CA HIS A 15 17.91 -2.40 20.12
C HIS A 15 16.63 -3.09 19.65
N TYR A 16 15.56 -2.30 19.49
CA TYR A 16 14.23 -2.75 19.09
C TYR A 16 13.76 -1.93 17.90
N VAL A 17 13.62 -2.56 16.73
CA VAL A 17 13.03 -1.94 15.54
C VAL A 17 11.58 -2.38 15.47
N ILE A 18 10.65 -1.43 15.53
CA ILE A 18 9.22 -1.69 15.67
C ILE A 18 8.46 -1.08 14.52
N MET A 19 7.64 -1.91 13.85
CA MET A 19 6.67 -1.48 12.85
C MET A 19 5.26 -1.60 13.46
N PRO A 20 4.69 -0.50 13.99
CA PRO A 20 3.43 -0.54 14.75
C PRO A 20 2.19 -0.78 13.86
N ALA A 21 2.32 -0.71 12.53
CA ALA A 21 1.21 -0.72 11.58
C ALA A 21 0.12 0.30 11.97
N ASN A 22 -1.15 0.04 11.68
CA ASN A 22 -2.30 0.87 12.11
C ASN A 22 -2.81 0.50 13.53
N LEU A 23 -2.00 -0.14 14.39
CA LEU A 23 -2.48 -0.58 15.69
C LEU A 23 -2.65 0.60 16.65
N PRO A 24 -3.84 0.80 17.25
CA PRO A 24 -4.07 1.90 18.17
C PRO A 24 -3.36 1.66 19.51
N HIS A 25 -2.94 2.74 20.16
CA HIS A 25 -2.38 2.72 21.52
C HIS A 25 -1.14 1.83 21.70
N THR A 26 -0.33 1.69 20.63
CA THR A 26 0.91 0.89 20.68
C THR A 26 1.94 1.48 21.63
N ASN A 27 1.92 2.80 21.87
CA ASN A 27 2.79 3.48 22.83
C ASN A 27 2.77 2.84 24.22
N LYS A 28 1.58 2.45 24.73
CA LYS A 28 1.41 1.85 26.06
C LYS A 28 2.23 0.57 26.25
N VAL A 29 2.47 -0.14 25.16
CA VAL A 29 3.24 -1.39 25.14
C VAL A 29 4.72 -1.10 24.85
N ILE A 30 4.99 -0.23 23.88
CA ILE A 30 6.36 0.12 23.47
C ILE A 30 7.14 0.82 24.59
N GLU A 31 6.48 1.63 25.41
CA GLU A 31 7.04 2.30 26.60
C GLU A 31 7.62 1.34 27.65
N LYS A 32 7.39 0.03 27.52
CA LYS A 32 8.01 -0.99 28.37
C LYS A 32 9.44 -1.33 27.97
N LEU A 33 9.86 -0.88 26.78
CA LEU A 33 11.23 -1.01 26.30
C LEU A 33 12.03 0.24 26.68
N PRO A 34 13.36 0.13 26.86
CA PRO A 34 14.21 1.30 27.10
C PRO A 34 14.14 2.26 25.92
N ASN A 35 13.77 3.52 26.19
CA ASN A 35 13.39 4.50 25.16
C ASN A 35 14.51 4.73 24.14
N GLU A 36 15.75 4.83 24.61
CA GLU A 36 16.95 5.06 23.83
C GLU A 36 17.31 3.89 22.89
N LYS A 37 16.66 2.74 23.06
CA LYS A 37 16.89 1.52 22.28
C LYS A 37 15.81 1.27 21.24
N VAL A 38 14.77 2.10 21.17
CA VAL A 38 13.61 1.89 20.30
C VAL A 38 13.70 2.77 19.05
N PHE A 39 13.49 2.14 17.89
CA PHE A 39 13.41 2.80 16.59
C PHE A 39 12.10 2.40 15.91
N ILE A 40 11.37 3.39 15.40
CA ILE A 40 10.11 3.15 14.69
C ILE A 40 10.34 3.13 13.19
N LEU A 41 9.80 2.12 12.52
CA LEU A 41 9.94 1.94 11.08
C LEU A 41 8.58 1.92 10.38
N ASP A 42 8.57 2.39 9.13
CA ASP A 42 7.48 2.28 8.15
C ASP A 42 6.27 3.18 8.42
N GLN A 43 5.57 2.94 9.53
CA GLN A 43 4.40 3.71 9.97
C GLN A 43 4.66 4.29 11.36
N THR A 44 4.27 5.55 11.56
CA THR A 44 4.33 6.21 12.87
C THR A 44 3.00 6.89 13.18
N HIS A 45 2.76 7.10 14.47
CA HIS A 45 1.61 7.82 14.97
C HIS A 45 2.08 8.99 15.85
N GLU A 46 1.18 9.94 16.11
CA GLU A 46 1.45 11.09 16.97
C GLU A 46 2.02 10.67 18.33
N GLU A 47 1.50 9.61 18.92
CA GLU A 47 1.96 9.08 20.21
C GLU A 47 3.39 8.52 20.19
N LEU A 48 3.97 8.21 19.02
CA LEU A 48 5.32 7.65 18.88
C LEU A 48 6.36 8.67 18.39
N LYS A 49 5.98 9.95 18.20
CA LYS A 49 6.86 10.99 17.65
C LYS A 49 8.16 11.25 18.42
N HIS A 50 8.19 10.89 19.69
CA HIS A 50 9.37 11.06 20.54
C HIS A 50 10.44 9.99 20.32
N TYR A 51 10.12 8.90 19.61
CA TYR A 51 11.11 7.91 19.19
C TYR A 51 11.79 8.32 17.88
N PRO A 52 13.09 8.03 17.70
CA PRO A 52 13.73 8.06 16.39
C PRO A 52 12.94 7.19 15.40
N SER A 53 12.63 7.74 14.23
CA SER A 53 11.81 7.02 13.24
C SER A 53 12.24 7.27 11.81
N ILE A 54 12.07 6.22 10.98
CA ILE A 54 12.15 6.29 9.52
C ILE A 54 10.80 5.79 9.01
N HIS A 55 10.02 6.65 8.37
CA HIS A 55 8.69 6.31 7.90
C HIS A 55 8.45 6.84 6.50
N GLN A 56 7.53 6.20 5.78
CA GLN A 56 7.22 6.58 4.41
C GLN A 56 6.20 7.72 4.39
N ASN A 57 6.18 8.48 3.30
CA ASN A 57 5.11 9.44 3.04
C ASN A 57 4.12 8.83 2.04
N PHE A 58 3.38 7.82 2.49
CA PHE A 58 2.42 7.06 1.67
C PHE A 58 1.48 7.96 0.85
N GLN A 59 1.04 9.08 1.42
CA GLN A 59 0.18 10.04 0.74
C GLN A 59 0.88 10.68 -0.46
N ASN A 60 2.09 11.20 -0.24
CA ASN A 60 2.84 11.85 -1.29
C ASN A 60 3.33 10.85 -2.34
N ASP A 61 3.71 9.64 -1.93
CA ASP A 61 4.20 8.59 -2.81
C ASP A 61 3.11 8.14 -3.79
N ILE A 62 1.92 7.77 -3.29
CA ILE A 62 0.79 7.43 -4.16
C ILE A 62 0.42 8.59 -5.09
N TYR A 63 0.32 9.81 -4.55
CA TYR A 63 -0.06 10.97 -5.34
C TYR A 63 0.94 11.25 -6.47
N ARG A 64 2.25 11.30 -6.17
CA ARG A 64 3.29 11.60 -7.16
C ARG A 64 3.39 10.51 -8.21
N SER A 65 3.35 9.25 -7.80
CA SER A 65 3.49 8.12 -8.72
C SER A 65 2.31 8.00 -9.67
N LEU A 66 1.08 8.21 -9.19
CA LEU A 66 -0.10 8.30 -10.06
C LEU A 66 -0.04 9.51 -11.01
N LYS A 67 0.48 10.65 -10.54
CA LYS A 67 0.68 11.84 -11.38
C LYS A 67 1.71 11.60 -12.49
N GLN A 68 2.80 10.89 -12.20
CA GLN A 68 3.80 10.49 -13.19
C GLN A 68 3.23 9.48 -14.19
N ALA A 69 2.40 8.54 -13.72
CA ALA A 69 1.73 7.54 -14.56
C ALA A 69 0.52 8.08 -15.33
N LEU A 70 0.09 9.33 -15.09
CA LEU A 70 -1.15 9.90 -15.61
C LEU A 70 -1.27 9.79 -17.14
N SER A 71 -0.19 10.05 -17.88
CA SER A 71 -0.20 9.95 -19.35
C SER A 71 -0.52 8.53 -19.84
N ARG A 72 -0.01 7.51 -19.13
CA ARG A 72 -0.28 6.09 -19.43
C ARG A 72 -1.66 5.66 -18.94
N LEU A 73 -2.16 6.26 -17.86
CA LEU A 73 -3.49 5.99 -17.31
C LEU A 73 -4.62 6.55 -18.17
N LYS A 74 -4.38 7.62 -18.93
CA LYS A 74 -5.39 8.26 -19.82
C LYS A 74 -6.00 7.36 -20.89
N LYS A 75 -5.43 6.19 -21.17
CA LYS A 75 -6.02 5.20 -22.09
C LYS A 75 -7.15 4.37 -21.45
N TYR A 76 -7.32 4.49 -20.14
CA TYR A 76 -8.38 3.85 -19.36
C TYR A 76 -9.42 4.91 -18.97
N ASP A 77 -10.66 4.48 -18.75
CA ASP A 77 -11.80 5.33 -18.43
C ASP A 77 -11.96 5.55 -16.92
N LYS A 78 -11.52 4.59 -16.09
CA LYS A 78 -11.69 4.61 -14.63
C LYS A 78 -10.49 4.00 -13.90
N LEU A 79 -10.05 4.64 -12.80
CA LEU A 79 -9.03 4.12 -11.90
C LEU A 79 -9.66 3.62 -10.60
N VAL A 80 -9.46 2.35 -10.28
CA VAL A 80 -10.03 1.68 -9.12
C VAL A 80 -8.92 1.40 -8.12
N LEU A 81 -9.02 1.95 -6.91
CA LEU A 81 -8.15 1.60 -5.80
C LEU A 81 -8.80 0.47 -4.99
N LEU A 82 -8.09 -0.65 -4.83
CA LEU A 82 -8.47 -1.69 -3.88
C LEU A 82 -7.81 -1.40 -2.51
N PHE A 83 -8.62 -0.95 -1.56
CA PHE A 83 -8.19 -0.53 -0.23
C PHE A 83 -9.03 -1.25 0.86
N PRO A 84 -8.55 -2.37 1.41
CA PRO A 84 -9.15 -2.97 2.59
C PRO A 84 -8.76 -2.17 3.84
N ASP A 85 -9.74 -1.52 4.48
CA ASP A 85 -9.56 -0.59 5.61
C ASP A 85 -8.72 -1.13 6.79
N SER A 86 -8.66 -2.44 6.97
CA SER A 86 -8.04 -3.06 8.15
C SER A 86 -6.52 -3.24 8.07
N LYS A 87 -5.91 -3.04 6.89
CA LYS A 87 -4.49 -3.41 6.67
C LYS A 87 -3.61 -2.27 6.20
N GLN A 88 -4.17 -1.30 5.48
CA GLN A 88 -3.38 -0.38 4.67
C GLN A 88 -3.25 1.00 5.34
N PRO A 89 -2.10 1.68 5.22
CA PRO A 89 -1.94 3.01 5.77
C PRO A 89 -2.96 3.99 5.17
N LEU A 90 -3.66 4.76 6.01
CA LEU A 90 -4.63 5.76 5.54
C LEU A 90 -4.01 6.81 4.61
N GLY A 91 -2.71 7.05 4.74
CA GLY A 91 -1.94 7.91 3.84
C GLY A 91 -2.12 7.53 2.37
N MET A 92 -2.15 6.24 2.02
CA MET A 92 -2.32 5.79 0.63
C MET A 92 -3.67 6.23 0.05
N LEU A 93 -4.75 6.06 0.82
CA LEU A 93 -6.10 6.50 0.45
C LEU A 93 -6.14 8.03 0.30
N ASN A 94 -5.52 8.76 1.21
CA ASN A 94 -5.43 10.22 1.13
C ASN A 94 -4.66 10.67 -0.12
N GLY A 95 -3.58 9.98 -0.49
CA GLY A 95 -2.81 10.25 -1.70
C GLY A 95 -3.63 10.04 -2.97
N PHE A 96 -4.37 8.93 -3.02
CA PHE A 96 -5.31 8.63 -4.10
C PHE A 96 -6.42 9.68 -4.22
N GLN A 97 -7.04 10.06 -3.10
CA GLN A 97 -8.06 11.10 -3.06
C GLN A 97 -7.53 12.47 -3.48
N LYS A 98 -6.28 12.80 -3.13
CA LYS A 98 -5.62 14.02 -3.60
C LYS A 98 -5.42 13.99 -5.11
N PHE A 99 -4.94 12.87 -5.66
CA PHE A 99 -4.78 12.69 -7.11
C PHE A 99 -6.11 12.85 -7.85
N ARG A 100 -7.19 12.26 -7.32
CA ARG A 100 -8.57 12.46 -7.82
C ARG A 100 -8.92 13.94 -7.89
N LYS A 101 -8.70 14.73 -6.83
CA LYS A 101 -9.17 16.12 -6.76
C LYS A 101 -8.52 17.01 -7.80
N GLU A 102 -7.29 16.69 -8.20
CA GLU A 102 -6.51 17.46 -9.18
C GLU A 102 -6.64 16.95 -10.62
N THR A 103 -7.36 15.85 -10.84
CA THR A 103 -7.52 15.24 -12.17
C THR A 103 -8.99 15.02 -12.49
N GLN A 104 -9.38 15.10 -13.76
CA GLN A 104 -10.75 14.77 -14.20
C GLN A 104 -10.94 13.26 -14.40
N PHE A 105 -10.10 12.42 -13.78
CA PHE A 105 -10.12 10.98 -13.98
C PHE A 105 -11.24 10.34 -13.16
N ASN A 106 -12.12 9.56 -13.80
CA ASN A 106 -13.10 8.79 -13.05
C ASN A 106 -12.37 7.77 -12.19
N HIS A 107 -12.86 7.55 -10.99
CA HIS A 107 -12.19 6.68 -10.05
C HIS A 107 -13.19 6.11 -9.04
N GLU A 108 -12.74 5.07 -8.37
CA GLU A 108 -13.53 4.31 -7.40
C GLU A 108 -12.59 3.77 -6.33
N VAL A 109 -13.06 3.67 -5.09
CA VAL A 109 -12.35 2.97 -4.02
C VAL A 109 -13.22 1.80 -3.60
N ILE A 110 -12.67 0.60 -3.64
CA ILE A 110 -13.35 -0.64 -3.27
C ILE A 110 -12.57 -1.36 -2.17
N LYS A 111 -13.27 -2.15 -1.36
CA LYS A 111 -12.64 -2.93 -0.27
C LYS A 111 -12.31 -4.37 -0.67
N THR A 112 -12.98 -4.88 -1.71
CA THR A 112 -12.84 -6.27 -2.17
C THR A 112 -13.14 -6.38 -3.66
N LEU A 113 -12.58 -7.39 -4.30
CA LEU A 113 -12.89 -7.82 -5.68
C LEU A 113 -14.02 -8.85 -5.73
N GLU A 114 -14.50 -9.32 -4.58
CA GLU A 114 -15.60 -10.26 -4.49
C GLU A 114 -16.88 -9.67 -5.10
N GLY A 115 -17.55 -10.45 -5.95
CA GLY A 115 -18.72 -9.99 -6.70
C GLY A 115 -18.47 -8.88 -7.74
N ARG A 116 -17.24 -8.38 -7.88
CA ARG A 116 -16.91 -7.36 -8.88
C ARG A 116 -16.87 -7.97 -10.28
N ASN A 117 -17.69 -7.42 -11.18
CA ASN A 117 -17.61 -7.65 -12.62
C ASN A 117 -16.60 -6.66 -13.21
N LEU A 118 -15.56 -7.19 -13.84
CA LEU A 118 -14.51 -6.38 -14.46
C LEU A 118 -15.01 -5.78 -15.77
N GLN A 119 -14.74 -4.50 -15.99
CA GLN A 119 -15.16 -3.78 -17.19
C GLN A 119 -13.95 -3.31 -17.99
N LYS A 120 -14.01 -3.46 -19.32
CA LYS A 120 -13.04 -2.86 -20.23
C LYS A 120 -12.91 -1.36 -19.95
N GLY A 121 -11.67 -0.87 -19.96
CA GLY A 121 -11.36 0.53 -19.66
C GLY A 121 -11.10 0.78 -18.17
N GLU A 122 -11.13 -0.23 -17.30
CA GLU A 122 -10.74 -0.07 -15.90
C GLU A 122 -9.23 -0.28 -15.69
N ALA A 123 -8.63 0.56 -14.85
CA ALA A 123 -7.29 0.37 -14.31
C ALA A 123 -7.39 0.14 -12.80
N TYR A 124 -6.61 -0.79 -12.27
CA TYR A 124 -6.61 -1.15 -10.86
C TYR A 124 -5.29 -0.82 -10.20
N LEU A 125 -5.33 -0.11 -9.08
CA LEU A 125 -4.23 0.06 -8.14
C LEU A 125 -4.41 -0.95 -7.00
N ILE A 126 -3.49 -1.91 -6.92
CA ILE A 126 -3.54 -3.03 -5.99
C ILE A 126 -2.39 -2.93 -4.98
N LEU A 127 -2.72 -3.01 -3.70
CA LEU A 127 -1.77 -2.72 -2.61
C LEU A 127 -1.03 -3.95 -2.07
N ASP A 128 -1.50 -5.16 -2.36
CA ASP A 128 -0.82 -6.39 -1.93
C ASP A 128 -0.84 -7.51 -2.99
N ASP A 129 0.09 -8.44 -2.84
CA ASP A 129 0.36 -9.50 -3.83
C ASP A 129 -0.77 -10.54 -3.89
N ARG A 130 -1.51 -10.74 -2.79
CA ARG A 130 -2.62 -11.69 -2.78
C ARG A 130 -3.77 -11.17 -3.63
N ASP A 131 -4.13 -9.91 -3.42
CA ASP A 131 -5.18 -9.26 -4.17
C ASP A 131 -4.80 -9.10 -5.65
N LEU A 132 -3.51 -8.91 -5.94
CA LEU A 132 -2.99 -8.93 -7.31
C LEU A 132 -3.30 -10.27 -7.97
N ILE A 133 -2.92 -11.39 -7.34
CA ILE A 133 -3.19 -12.73 -7.88
C ILE A 133 -4.70 -12.96 -8.09
N VAL A 134 -5.55 -12.51 -7.16
CA VAL A 134 -7.01 -12.63 -7.29
C VAL A 134 -7.52 -11.84 -8.49
N LEU A 135 -7.06 -10.60 -8.68
CA LEU A 135 -7.43 -9.80 -9.84
C LEU A 135 -7.02 -10.48 -11.15
N ILE A 136 -5.77 -10.94 -11.25
CA ILE A 136 -5.26 -11.60 -12.46
C ILE A 136 -6.07 -12.85 -12.80
N LYS A 137 -6.40 -13.68 -11.80
CA LYS A 137 -7.26 -14.86 -11.99
C LYS A 137 -8.64 -14.47 -12.54
N LYS A 138 -9.27 -13.46 -11.95
CA LYS A 138 -10.56 -12.94 -12.43
C LYS A 138 -10.47 -12.42 -13.86
N ILE A 139 -9.40 -11.71 -14.23
CA ILE A 139 -9.23 -11.24 -15.61
C ILE A 139 -9.13 -12.42 -16.57
N LYS A 140 -8.40 -13.49 -16.21
CA LYS A 140 -8.27 -14.71 -17.02
C LYS A 140 -9.57 -15.50 -17.20
N GLU A 141 -10.55 -15.30 -16.33
CA GLU A 141 -11.89 -15.87 -16.47
C GLU A 141 -12.78 -15.05 -17.44
N THR A 142 -12.27 -13.94 -17.95
CA THR A 142 -12.95 -13.07 -18.92
C THR A 142 -12.23 -13.08 -20.28
N ASN A 143 -12.81 -12.40 -21.27
CA ASN A 143 -12.18 -12.18 -22.57
C ASN A 143 -11.36 -10.87 -22.62
N LEU A 144 -10.98 -10.30 -21.46
CA LEU A 144 -10.28 -9.01 -21.37
C LEU A 144 -8.77 -9.22 -21.28
N GLU A 145 -8.02 -8.38 -21.99
CA GLU A 145 -6.55 -8.42 -22.00
C GLU A 145 -5.93 -7.41 -21.01
N ILE A 146 -4.97 -7.88 -20.21
CA ILE A 146 -4.20 -7.02 -19.30
C ILE A 146 -3.27 -6.11 -20.11
N GLY A 147 -3.16 -4.85 -19.68
CA GLY A 147 -2.35 -3.83 -20.35
C GLY A 147 -3.02 -3.21 -21.59
N LYS A 148 -4.14 -3.80 -22.06
CA LYS A 148 -4.94 -3.31 -23.19
C LYS A 148 -6.35 -2.93 -22.76
N ASP A 149 -7.12 -3.89 -22.26
CA ASP A 149 -8.50 -3.67 -21.80
C ASP A 149 -8.55 -3.34 -20.30
N ILE A 150 -7.68 -3.96 -19.51
CA ILE A 150 -7.58 -3.73 -18.06
C ILE A 150 -6.16 -3.29 -17.68
N GLY A 151 -6.04 -2.16 -16.99
CA GLY A 151 -4.79 -1.69 -16.41
C GLY A 151 -4.55 -2.30 -15.05
N VAL A 152 -3.30 -2.64 -14.74
CA VAL A 152 -2.90 -3.10 -13.41
C VAL A 152 -1.65 -2.35 -12.98
N ILE A 153 -1.72 -1.74 -11.80
CA ILE A 153 -0.61 -1.12 -11.09
C ILE A 153 -0.54 -1.79 -9.71
N SER A 154 0.62 -2.30 -9.33
CA SER A 154 0.82 -2.91 -8.01
C SER A 154 1.74 -2.06 -7.13
N TYR A 155 1.44 -1.97 -5.84
CA TYR A 155 2.28 -1.26 -4.89
C TYR A 155 3.45 -2.14 -4.42
N ASN A 156 4.62 -1.52 -4.27
CA ASN A 156 5.92 -2.13 -3.99
C ASN A 156 6.42 -3.11 -5.07
N ASP A 157 7.74 -3.26 -5.15
CA ASP A 157 8.38 -4.24 -6.01
C ASP A 157 8.54 -5.58 -5.29
N THR A 158 8.21 -6.67 -5.98
CA THR A 158 8.46 -8.04 -5.52
C THR A 158 8.84 -8.90 -6.73
N LEU A 159 9.64 -9.95 -6.53
CA LEU A 159 10.02 -10.88 -7.60
C LEU A 159 8.81 -11.49 -8.32
N LEU A 160 7.68 -11.63 -7.61
CA LEU A 160 6.42 -12.08 -8.18
C LEU A 160 5.94 -11.14 -9.31
N LYS A 161 6.08 -9.83 -9.14
CA LYS A 161 5.58 -8.82 -10.09
C LYS A 161 6.38 -8.76 -11.38
N GLU A 162 7.64 -9.24 -11.35
CA GLU A 162 8.47 -9.36 -12.55
C GLU A 162 8.02 -10.51 -13.45
N ILE A 163 7.47 -11.58 -12.87
CA ILE A 163 7.09 -12.79 -13.62
C ILE A 163 5.61 -12.83 -13.99
N VAL A 164 4.73 -12.22 -13.19
CA VAL A 164 3.29 -12.25 -13.43
C VAL A 164 2.96 -11.50 -14.73
N GLU A 165 2.29 -12.18 -15.66
CA GLU A 165 1.88 -11.64 -16.97
C GLU A 165 3.02 -11.01 -17.80
N GLY A 166 4.26 -11.49 -17.62
CA GLY A 166 5.43 -10.93 -18.29
C GLY A 166 5.90 -9.59 -17.74
N GLY A 167 5.43 -9.23 -16.53
CA GLY A 167 5.79 -8.01 -15.82
C GLY A 167 4.58 -7.12 -15.53
N ILE A 168 4.41 -6.75 -14.26
CA ILE A 168 3.37 -5.81 -13.81
C ILE A 168 3.99 -4.44 -13.53
N THR A 169 3.30 -3.38 -13.93
CA THR A 169 3.71 -2.01 -13.58
C THR A 169 3.60 -1.82 -12.07
N THR A 170 4.65 -1.30 -11.45
CA THR A 170 4.69 -1.08 -10.01
C THR A 170 4.83 0.39 -9.63
N ILE A 171 4.39 0.71 -8.42
CA ILE A 171 4.72 1.95 -7.71
C ILE A 171 5.43 1.55 -6.43
N SER A 172 6.70 1.93 -6.28
CA SER A 172 7.48 1.70 -5.09
C SER A 172 8.04 3.01 -4.54
N THR A 173 8.31 3.02 -3.24
CA THR A 173 9.03 4.12 -2.59
C THR A 173 10.52 3.88 -2.77
N ASP A 174 11.25 4.88 -3.26
CA ASP A 174 12.70 4.82 -3.36
C ASP A 174 13.29 5.05 -1.97
N PHE A 175 13.97 4.03 -1.45
CA PHE A 175 14.70 4.10 -0.17
C PHE A 175 16.15 4.54 -0.34
N LYS A 176 16.60 4.83 -1.58
CA LYS A 176 17.94 5.39 -1.84
C LYS A 176 17.93 6.89 -1.51
N LEU A 177 18.97 7.29 -0.77
CA LEU A 177 19.28 8.68 -0.41
C LEU A 177 20.00 9.40 -1.54
#